data_AF-A0A815U9F1-F1
#
_entry.id   AF-A0A815U9F1-F1
#
_cell.length_a   1.000
_cell.length_b   1.000
_cell.length_c   1.000
_cell.angle_alpha   90.00
_cell.angle_beta   90.00
_cell.angle_gamma   90.00
#
_symmetry.space_group_name_H-M   'P 1'
#
loop_
_entity.id
_entity.type
_entity.pdbx_description
1 polymer ?
#
loop_
_entity_poly.entity_id
_entity_poly.type
_entity_poly.pdbx_seq_one_letter_code
_entity_poly.pdbx_strand_id
1 'polypeptide(L)'
;MNCLDTFISYHGGTIHAYTELEFTVIVIEISSNRIVETLDILIHSLIDPLVSFETIYDQIQIIDDESTIAQFDDHYRASRLLAYLAKENHPIRNFSWGNKKSLKEFITNNNSSIILKQFIKDRYCVPE
;
A
#
# COMPACT_ATOMS: atom_id res chain seq x y z
N MET A 1 11.50 9.01 -1.57
CA MET A 1 11.98 7.62 -1.43
C MET A 1 12.07 7.31 0.05
N ASN A 2 11.44 6.24 0.52
CA ASN A 2 11.35 5.92 1.95
C ASN A 2 12.69 5.39 2.48
N CYS A 3 13.01 5.63 3.76
CA CYS A 3 14.23 5.22 4.44
C CYS A 3 14.56 3.73 4.23
N LEU A 4 13.55 2.86 4.32
CA LEU A 4 13.71 1.42 4.09
C LEU A 4 14.17 1.08 2.68
N ASP A 5 13.54 1.68 1.67
CA ASP A 5 13.87 1.48 0.26
C ASP A 5 15.29 1.97 -0.06
N THR A 6 15.67 3.12 0.49
CA THR A 6 17.05 3.64 0.39
C THR A 6 18.06 2.71 1.06
N PHE A 7 17.78 2.19 2.25
CA PHE A 7 18.67 1.27 2.97
C PHE A 7 18.89 -0.02 2.19
N ILE A 8 17.80 -0.63 1.70
CA ILE A 8 17.85 -1.89 0.96
C ILE A 8 18.62 -1.71 -0.34
N SER A 9 18.31 -0.66 -1.10
CA SER A 9 18.99 -0.34 -2.35
C SER A 9 20.49 -0.09 -2.15
N TYR A 10 20.88 0.62 -1.09
CA TYR A 10 22.28 0.89 -0.77
C TYR A 10 23.07 -0.40 -0.48
N HIS A 11 22.41 -1.42 0.06
CA HIS A 11 22.99 -2.72 0.36
C HIS A 11 22.78 -3.77 -0.75
N GLY A 12 22.42 -3.34 -1.97
CA GLY A 12 22.26 -4.21 -3.12
C GLY A 12 21.09 -5.17 -3.04
N GLY A 13 20.11 -4.85 -2.18
CA GLY A 13 18.87 -5.62 -2.05
C GLY A 13 17.73 -5.08 -2.92
N THR A 14 16.59 -5.74 -2.83
CA THR A 14 15.33 -5.35 -3.48
C THR A 14 14.18 -5.36 -2.48
N ILE A 15 13.20 -4.50 -2.70
CA ILE A 15 11.95 -4.46 -1.94
C ILE A 15 10.78 -4.29 -2.89
N HIS A 16 9.77 -5.13 -2.71
CA HIS A 16 8.51 -5.04 -3.42
C HIS A 16 7.36 -5.31 -2.47
N ALA A 17 6.20 -4.73 -2.75
CA ALA A 17 4.99 -4.95 -1.98
C ALA A 17 3.79 -5.04 -2.91
N TYR A 18 2.78 -5.80 -2.50
CA TYR A 18 1.51 -5.89 -3.20
C TYR A 18 0.37 -6.12 -2.20
N THR A 19 -0.82 -5.66 -2.58
CA THR A 19 -2.03 -5.72 -1.77
C THR A 19 -3.09 -6.49 -2.52
N GLU A 20 -3.55 -7.58 -1.94
CA GLU A 20 -4.70 -8.36 -2.40
C GLU A 20 -5.92 -8.06 -1.54
N LEU A 21 -7.03 -8.75 -1.80
CA LEU A 21 -8.30 -8.50 -1.11
C LEU A 21 -8.25 -8.69 0.41
N GLU A 22 -7.40 -9.60 0.90
CA GLU A 22 -7.38 -10.01 2.31
C GLU A 22 -6.02 -9.83 2.98
N PHE A 23 -4.98 -9.52 2.22
CA PHE A 23 -3.61 -9.44 2.75
C PHE A 23 -2.76 -8.43 1.98
N THR A 24 -1.77 -7.89 2.70
CA THR A 24 -0.68 -7.08 2.13
C THR A 24 0.61 -7.84 2.35
N VAL A 25 1.41 -8.01 1.30
CA VAL A 25 2.70 -8.69 1.38
C VAL A 25 3.82 -7.70 1.09
N ILE A 26 4.87 -7.75 1.92
CA ILE A 26 6.14 -7.06 1.69
C ILE A 26 7.19 -8.14 1.52
N VAL A 27 7.87 -8.14 0.37
CA VAL A 27 8.97 -9.06 0.04
C VAL A 27 10.26 -8.26 0.00
N ILE A 28 11.25 -8.69 0.78
CA ILE A 28 12.56 -8.06 0.86
C ILE A 28 13.63 -9.10 0.60
N GLU A 29 14.54 -8.78 -0.32
CA GLU A 29 15.74 -9.56 -0.57
C GLU A 29 16.95 -8.70 -0.20
N ILE A 30 17.77 -9.18 0.74
CA ILE A 30 18.96 -8.46 1.18
C ILE A 30 20.01 -9.46 1.69
N SER A 31 21.28 -9.03 1.72
CA SER A 31 22.37 -9.80 2.33
C SER A 31 22.05 -10.20 3.77
N SER A 32 22.37 -11.44 4.13
CA SER A 32 22.03 -12.03 5.44
C SER A 32 22.60 -11.25 6.63
N ASN A 33 23.73 -10.58 6.44
CA ASN A 33 24.37 -9.72 7.45
C ASN A 33 23.66 -8.37 7.67
N ARG A 34 22.57 -8.08 6.95
CA ARG A 34 21.75 -6.86 7.09
C ARG A 34 20.30 -7.12 7.48
N ILE A 35 19.92 -8.39 7.63
CA ILE A 35 18.53 -8.77 7.94
C ILE A 35 18.03 -8.12 9.23
N VAL A 36 18.86 -8.07 10.28
CA VAL A 36 18.45 -7.52 11.57
C VAL A 36 18.16 -6.03 11.46
N GLU A 37 19.05 -5.27 10.82
CA GLU A 37 18.86 -3.83 10.61
C GLU A 37 17.67 -3.54 9.68
N THR A 38 17.47 -4.34 8.63
CA THR A 38 16.31 -4.22 7.75
C THR A 38 15.01 -4.46 8.48
N LEU A 39 14.96 -5.50 9.33
CA LEU A 39 13.77 -5.80 10.13
C LEU A 39 13.48 -4.67 11.13
N ASP A 40 14.51 -4.10 11.78
CA ASP A 40 14.31 -2.99 12.71
C ASP A 40 13.70 -1.75 12.02
N ILE A 41 14.21 -1.39 10.84
CA ILE A 41 13.66 -0.27 10.04
C ILE A 41 12.23 -0.56 9.59
N LEU A 42 11.95 -1.79 9.12
CA LEU A 42 10.62 -2.21 8.69
C LEU A 42 9.62 -2.14 9.86
N ILE A 43 9.96 -2.74 11.00
CA ILE A 43 9.07 -2.79 12.18
C ILE A 43 8.83 -1.38 12.73
N HIS A 44 9.86 -0.52 12.80
CA HIS A 44 9.65 0.88 13.17
C HIS A 44 8.66 1.58 12.24
N SER A 45 8.76 1.33 10.92
CA SER A 45 7.86 1.91 9.92
C SER A 45 6.42 1.44 10.06
N LEU A 46 6.16 0.28 10.68
CA LEU A 46 4.82 -0.23 10.97
C LEU A 46 4.28 0.26 12.31
N ILE A 47 5.14 0.46 13.31
CA ILE A 47 4.75 0.93 14.65
C ILE A 47 4.42 2.42 14.66
N ASP A 48 5.30 3.25 14.08
CA ASP A 48 5.07 4.69 13.96
C ASP A 48 5.43 5.17 12.54
N PRO A 49 4.52 5.01 11.58
CA PRO A 49 4.77 5.40 10.21
C PRO A 49 4.90 6.93 10.13
N LEU A 50 5.97 7.39 9.49
CA LEU A 50 6.16 8.81 9.17
C LEU A 50 5.33 9.16 7.94
N VAL A 51 4.09 9.59 8.18
CA VAL A 51 3.13 9.92 7.11
C VAL A 51 2.81 11.42 7.15
N SER A 52 3.35 12.18 6.20
CA SER A 52 2.96 13.58 5.97
C SER A 52 1.83 13.68 4.96
N PHE A 53 1.09 14.79 4.98
CA PHE A 53 0.03 15.06 4.01
C PHE A 53 0.56 15.10 2.57
N GLU A 54 1.73 15.73 2.37
CA GLU A 54 2.42 15.83 1.10
C GLU A 54 2.80 14.45 0.57
N THR A 55 3.34 13.60 1.45
CA THR A 55 3.71 12.22 1.08
C THR A 55 2.47 11.43 0.65
N ILE A 56 1.34 11.56 1.35
CA ILE A 56 0.08 10.93 0.97
C ILE A 56 -0.37 11.41 -0.42
N TYR A 57 -0.34 12.72 -0.65
CA TYR A 57 -0.74 13.31 -1.92
C TYR A 57 0.09 12.76 -3.09
N ASP A 58 1.42 12.72 -2.93
CA ASP A 58 2.34 12.19 -3.94
C ASP A 58 2.13 10.69 -4.18
N GLN A 59 1.90 9.89 -3.13
CA GLN A 59 1.61 8.47 -3.28
C GLN A 59 0.30 8.21 -4.01
N ILE A 60 -0.72 9.05 -3.81
CA ILE A 60 -2.00 8.89 -4.51
C ILE A 60 -1.89 9.26 -5.99
N GLN A 61 -1.00 10.18 -6.35
CA GLN A 61 -0.65 10.41 -7.76
C GLN A 61 -0.05 9.14 -8.39
N ILE A 62 0.87 8.46 -7.70
CA ILE A 62 1.46 7.19 -8.17
C ILE A 62 0.38 6.11 -8.32
N ILE A 63 -0.49 5.93 -7.33
CA ILE A 63 -1.61 4.95 -7.39
C ILE A 63 -2.53 5.24 -8.59
N ASP A 64 -2.82 6.51 -8.86
CA ASP A 64 -3.63 6.92 -10.00
C ASP A 64 -2.98 6.53 -11.34
N ASP A 65 -1.67 6.76 -11.46
CA ASP A 65 -0.89 6.40 -12.65
C ASP A 65 -0.82 4.86 -12.81
N GLU A 66 -0.59 4.10 -11.74
CA GLU A 66 -0.63 2.64 -11.74
C GLU A 66 -2.01 2.11 -12.16
N SER A 67 -3.09 2.67 -11.61
CA SER A 67 -4.46 2.27 -11.97
C SER A 67 -4.78 2.55 -13.45
N THR A 68 -4.22 3.64 -13.99
CA THR A 68 -4.37 4.05 -15.39
C THR A 68 -3.64 3.10 -16.32
N ILE A 69 -2.48 2.57 -15.91
CA ILE A 69 -1.76 1.55 -16.68
C ILE A 69 -2.50 0.21 -16.59
N ALA A 70 -2.93 -0.18 -15.39
CA ALA A 70 -3.61 -1.45 -15.14
C ALA A 70 -4.94 -1.58 -15.91
N GLN A 71 -5.62 -0.49 -16.22
CA GLN A 71 -6.88 -0.55 -17.00
C GLN A 71 -6.72 -1.16 -18.41
N PHE A 72 -5.49 -1.21 -18.94
CA PHE A 72 -5.18 -1.81 -20.23
C PHE A 72 -4.84 -3.31 -20.13
N ASP A 73 -4.74 -3.85 -18.91
CA ASP A 73 -4.52 -5.27 -18.67
C ASP A 73 -5.85 -6.05 -18.70
N ASP A 74 -5.93 -7.07 -19.56
CA ASP A 74 -7.18 -7.84 -19.74
C ASP A 74 -7.52 -8.72 -18.54
N HIS A 75 -6.52 -9.18 -17.78
CA HIS A 75 -6.76 -9.95 -16.56
C HIS A 75 -7.42 -9.06 -15.49
N TYR A 76 -6.92 -7.85 -15.32
CA TYR A 76 -7.51 -6.85 -14.44
C TYR A 76 -8.92 -6.44 -14.87
N ARG A 77 -9.14 -6.21 -16.17
CA ARG A 77 -10.49 -5.88 -16.68
C ARG A 77 -11.49 -7.01 -16.42
N ALA A 78 -11.08 -8.26 -16.62
CA ALA A 78 -11.90 -9.43 -16.35
C ALA A 78 -12.21 -9.58 -14.86
N SER A 79 -11.21 -9.46 -13.98
CA SER A 79 -11.42 -9.55 -12.53
C SER A 79 -12.34 -8.43 -12.03
N ARG A 80 -12.18 -7.20 -12.54
CA ARG A 80 -13.04 -6.06 -12.22
C ARG A 80 -14.48 -6.26 -12.67
N LEU A 81 -14.69 -6.83 -13.86
CA LEU A 81 -16.03 -7.15 -14.35
C LEU A 81 -16.71 -8.21 -13.47
N LEU A 82 -15.99 -9.29 -13.12
CA LEU A 82 -16.51 -10.34 -12.23
C LEU A 82 -16.85 -9.79 -10.85
N ALA A 83 -15.98 -8.96 -10.27
CA ALA A 83 -16.22 -8.26 -9.02
C ALA A 83 -17.49 -7.39 -9.10
N TYR A 84 -17.71 -6.68 -10.21
CA TYR A 84 -18.91 -5.86 -10.42
C TYR A 84 -20.20 -6.68 -10.57
N LEU A 85 -20.11 -7.93 -11.05
CA LEU A 85 -21.26 -8.84 -11.18
C LEU A 85 -21.62 -9.56 -9.88
N ALA A 86 -20.79 -9.48 -8.84
CA ALA A 86 -21.07 -10.07 -7.54
C ALA A 86 -22.31 -9.47 -6.88
N LYS A 87 -22.85 -10.15 -5.86
CA LYS A 87 -24.02 -9.68 -5.09
C LYS A 87 -23.84 -8.25 -4.59
N GLU A 88 -24.88 -7.43 -4.74
CA GLU A 88 -24.90 -6.07 -4.21
C GLU A 88 -24.52 -6.05 -2.71
N ASN A 89 -23.74 -5.04 -2.30
CA ASN A 89 -23.14 -4.90 -0.96
C ASN A 89 -22.08 -5.94 -0.57
N HIS A 90 -21.70 -6.88 -1.44
CA HIS A 90 -20.55 -7.76 -1.18
C HIS A 90 -19.23 -6.95 -1.28
N PRO A 91 -18.27 -7.07 -0.34
CA PRO A 91 -17.02 -6.29 -0.33
C PRO A 91 -16.20 -6.40 -1.62
N ILE A 92 -16.26 -7.55 -2.31
CA ILE A 92 -15.57 -7.75 -3.60
C ILE A 92 -15.97 -6.73 -4.68
N ARG A 93 -17.17 -6.12 -4.59
CA ARG A 93 -17.61 -5.07 -5.54
C ARG A 93 -16.80 -3.78 -5.37
N ASN A 94 -16.17 -3.58 -4.22
CA ASN A 94 -15.38 -2.38 -3.93
C ASN A 94 -14.25 -2.21 -4.94
N PHE A 95 -13.91 -0.98 -5.24
CA PHE A 95 -12.76 -0.66 -6.06
C PHE A 95 -11.49 -0.70 -5.22
N SER A 96 -10.85 -1.88 -5.16
CA SER A 96 -9.72 -2.16 -4.27
C SER A 96 -8.40 -1.53 -4.72
N TRP A 97 -8.23 -1.22 -6.01
CA TRP A 97 -6.99 -0.62 -6.52
C TRP A 97 -6.78 0.81 -5.98
N GLY A 98 -7.85 1.60 -5.96
CA GLY A 98 -7.77 3.03 -5.68
C GLY A 98 -7.32 3.86 -6.90
N ASN A 99 -7.61 5.15 -6.83
CA ASN A 99 -7.21 6.20 -7.78
C ASN A 99 -7.60 7.56 -7.18
N LYS A 100 -7.25 8.68 -7.84
CA LYS A 100 -7.60 10.02 -7.32
C LYS A 100 -9.09 10.21 -7.09
N LYS A 101 -9.94 9.64 -7.96
CA LYS A 101 -11.40 9.78 -7.84
C LYS A 101 -11.93 9.08 -6.59
N SER A 102 -11.54 7.84 -6.36
CA SER A 102 -11.97 7.02 -5.23
C SER A 102 -11.35 7.48 -3.89
N LEU A 103 -10.16 8.06 -3.93
CA LEU A 103 -9.46 8.57 -2.76
C LEU A 103 -9.65 10.08 -2.54
N LYS A 104 -10.48 10.75 -3.34
CA LYS A 104 -10.64 12.23 -3.31
C LYS A 104 -10.91 12.77 -1.91
N GLU A 105 -11.88 12.18 -1.20
CA GLU A 105 -12.24 12.61 0.15
C GLU A 105 -11.08 12.43 1.12
N PHE A 106 -10.34 11.32 1.01
CA PHE A 106 -9.15 11.06 1.80
C PHE A 106 -8.04 12.09 1.53
N ILE A 107 -7.76 12.42 0.26
CA ILE A 107 -6.74 13.41 -0.12
C ILE A 107 -7.07 14.80 0.41
N THR A 108 -8.35 15.20 0.37
CA THR A 108 -8.76 16.55 0.80
C THR A 108 -8.91 16.69 2.32
N ASN A 109 -8.75 15.60 3.06
CA ASN A 109 -8.93 15.59 4.51
C ASN A 109 -7.61 15.93 5.22
N ASN A 110 -7.61 17.00 6.02
CA ASN A 110 -6.45 17.40 6.83
C ASN A 110 -6.08 16.36 7.91
N ASN A 111 -6.95 15.40 8.21
CA ASN A 111 -6.71 14.29 9.13
C ASN A 111 -6.30 12.98 8.42
N SER A 112 -6.01 13.01 7.12
CA SER A 112 -5.65 11.81 6.34
C SER A 112 -4.46 11.04 6.92
N SER A 113 -3.45 11.75 7.41
CA SER A 113 -2.29 11.15 8.11
C SER A 113 -2.71 10.41 9.39
N ILE A 114 -3.63 10.98 10.17
CA ILE A 114 -4.16 10.37 11.40
C ILE A 114 -4.98 9.13 11.07
N ILE A 115 -5.84 9.22 10.04
CA ILE A 115 -6.67 8.09 9.58
C ILE A 115 -5.78 6.94 9.11
N LEU A 116 -4.72 7.21 8.35
CA LEU A 116 -3.81 6.17 7.88
C LEU A 116 -3.02 5.53 9.04
N LYS A 117 -2.52 6.34 9.97
CA LYS A 117 -1.87 5.84 11.19
C LYS A 117 -2.79 4.92 11.99
N GLN A 118 -4.05 5.32 12.15
CA GLN A 118 -5.06 4.52 12.84
C GLN A 118 -5.34 3.21 12.10
N PHE A 119 -5.50 3.25 10.77
CA PHE A 119 -5.69 2.04 9.95
C PHE A 119 -4.53 1.06 10.09
N ILE A 120 -3.28 1.55 10.06
CA ILE A 120 -2.09 0.70 10.24
C ILE A 120 -2.12 0.06 11.63
N LYS A 121 -2.38 0.84 12.68
CA LYS A 121 -2.48 0.32 14.05
C LYS A 121 -3.56 -0.76 14.22
N ASP A 122 -4.70 -0.58 13.56
CA ASP A 122 -5.84 -1.50 13.68
C ASP A 122 -5.68 -2.78 12.86
N ARG A 123 -4.84 -2.77 11.80
CA ARG A 123 -4.75 -3.87 10.82
C ARG A 123 -3.39 -4.56 10.77
N TYR A 124 -2.32 -3.90 11.18
CA TYR A 124 -0.94 -4.42 11.17
C TYR A 124 -0.49 -4.73 12.61
N CYS A 125 -1.31 -5.49 13.33
CA CYS A 125 -1.01 -5.97 14.68
C CYS A 125 -0.58 -7.44 14.68
N VAL A 126 0.13 -7.86 15.72
CA VAL A 126 0.43 -9.27 15.96
C VAL A 126 -0.88 -9.96 16.35
N PRO A 127 -1.24 -11.12 15.75
CA PRO A 127 -2.41 -11.88 16.18
C PRO A 127 -2.29 -12.27 17.65
N GLU A 128 -3.39 -12.20 18.40
CA GLU A 128 -3.49 -12.74 19.77
C GLU A 128 -3.35 -14.27 19.81
#